data_AF-A0A967WV15-F1
#
_entry.id   AF-A0A967WV15-F1
#
_cell.length_a   1.000
_cell.length_b   1.000
_cell.length_c   1.000
_cell.angle_alpha   90.00
_cell.angle_beta   90.00
_cell.angle_gamma   90.00
#
_symmetry.space_group_name_H-M   'P 1'
#
loop_
_entity.id
_entity.type
_entity.pdbx_description
1 polymer ?
#
loop_
_entity_poly.entity_id
_entity_poly.type
_entity_poly.pdbx_seq_one_letter_code
_entity_poly.pdbx_strand_id
1 'polypeptide(L)' 'MTLDVSGSGSVDVEPDRTSYQYGEEVTLTAVADPGWVFVGWSGDISGDTNPTTVTVQH' A
#
# COMPACT_ATOMS: atom_id res chain seq x y z
N MET A 1 -1.09 15.86 -3.69
CA MET A 1 -1.56 14.50 -3.99
C MET A 1 -2.42 14.07 -2.82
N THR A 2 -3.73 14.04 -3.00
CA THR A 2 -4.68 13.69 -1.93
C THR A 2 -4.98 12.20 -2.09
N LEU A 3 -4.58 11.37 -1.13
CA LEU A 3 -4.94 9.96 -1.11
C LEU A 3 -6.39 9.86 -0.64
N ASP A 4 -7.31 9.64 -1.58
CA ASP A 4 -8.72 9.40 -1.26
C ASP A 4 -8.84 7.93 -0.83
N VAL A 5 -8.89 7.69 0.47
CA VAL A 5 -9.14 6.36 1.02
C VAL A 5 -10.66 6.20 1.12
N SER A 6 -11.26 5.55 0.13
CA SER A 6 -12.68 5.15 0.19
C SER A 6 -12.82 3.87 1.03
N GLY A 7 -12.63 3.98 2.36
CA GLY A 7 -12.86 2.89 3.31
C GLY A 7 -12.25 3.11 4.69
N SER A 8 -12.50 2.20 5.63
CA SER A 8 -11.84 2.16 6.93
C SER A 8 -10.86 0.97 6.97
N GLY A 9 -9.58 1.28 7.19
CA GLY A 9 -8.49 0.32 7.19
C GLY A 9 -7.14 1.04 7.28
N SER A 10 -6.08 0.29 7.51
CA SER A 10 -4.71 0.79 7.63
C SER A 10 -3.81 0.12 6.60
N VAL A 11 -2.68 0.75 6.28
CA VAL A 11 -1.64 0.16 5.46
C VAL A 11 -0.37 0.12 6.29
N ASP A 12 0.10 -1.09 6.57
CA ASP A 12 1.41 -1.32 7.20
C ASP A 12 2.48 -1.38 6.12
N VAL A 13 3.58 -0.67 6.35
CA VAL A 13 4.68 -0.51 5.40
C VAL A 13 5.96 -1.04 6.03
N GLU A 14 6.67 -1.94 5.34
CA GLU A 14 7.93 -2.50 5.84
C GLU A 14 9.01 -2.54 4.75
N PRO A 15 10.21 -1.96 4.99
CA PRO A 15 10.61 -1.22 6.20
C PRO A 15 9.91 0.15 6.30
N ASP A 16 9.33 0.49 7.46
CA ASP A 16 8.73 1.82 7.68
C ASP A 16 9.81 2.90 7.59
N ARG A 17 9.84 3.60 6.46
CA ARG A 17 10.74 4.71 6.21
C ARG A 17 9.98 5.92 5.75
N THR A 18 10.50 7.08 6.15
CA THR A 18 9.98 8.39 5.74
C THR A 18 10.33 8.71 4.28
N SER A 19 11.35 8.04 3.73
CA SER A 19 11.73 8.12 2.33
C SER A 19 12.35 6.80 1.86
N TYR A 20 12.08 6.46 0.61
CA TYR A 20 12.65 5.31 -0.07
C TYR A 20 13.49 5.82 -1.24
N GLN A 21 14.63 5.19 -1.46
CA GLN A 21 15.43 5.46 -2.64
C GLN A 21 14.86 4.76 -3.86
N TYR A 22 15.16 5.30 -5.03
CA TYR A 22 14.82 4.67 -6.29
C TYR A 22 15.38 3.25 -6.36
N GLY A 23 14.53 2.31 -6.77
CA GLY A 23 14.87 0.89 -6.83
C GLY A 23 14.80 0.16 -5.49
N GLU A 24 14.41 0.82 -4.39
CA GLU A 24 14.10 0.11 -3.15
C GLU A 24 12.77 -0.62 -3.25
N GLU A 25 12.74 -1.82 -2.66
CA GLU A 25 11.55 -2.64 -2.51
C GLU A 25 10.91 -2.39 -1.15
N VAL A 26 9.62 -2.09 -1.16
CA VAL A 26 8.82 -1.82 0.02
C VAL A 26 7.66 -2.79 0.05
N THR A 27 7.46 -3.46 1.17
CA THR A 27 6.31 -4.35 1.36
C THR A 27 5.17 -3.57 1.99
N LEU A 28 4.00 -3.63 1.34
CA LEU A 28 2.77 -2.99 1.77
C LEU A 28 1.75 -4.05 2.14
N THR A 29 1.23 -3.96 3.35
CA THR A 29 0.20 -4.86 3.87
C THR A 29 -1.06 -4.03 4.16
N ALA A 30 -2.15 -4.29 3.44
CA ALA A 30 -3.44 -3.68 3.75
C ALA A 30 -4.10 -4.44 4.90
N VAL A 31 -4.54 -3.71 5.93
CA VAL A 31 -5.32 -4.23 7.03
C VAL A 31 -6.70 -3.58 6.97
N ALA A 32 -7.71 -4.33 6.52
CA ALA A 32 -9.09 -3.85 6.49
C ALA A 32 -9.71 -3.87 7.90
N ASP A 33 -10.48 -2.84 8.25
CA ASP A 33 -11.21 -2.81 9.53
C ASP A 33 -12.37 -3.82 9.55
N PRO A 34 -12.90 -4.19 10.72
CA PRO A 34 -14.05 -5.08 10.82
C PRO A 34 -15.25 -4.57 10.01
N GLY A 35 -15.75 -5.41 9.09
CA GLY A 35 -16.85 -5.08 8.19
C GLY A 35 -16.41 -4.49 6.84
N TRP A 36 -15.12 -4.25 6.66
CA TRP A 36 -14.52 -3.85 5.39
C TRP A 36 -13.77 -5.02 4.75
N VAL A 37 -13.66 -4.98 3.43
CA VAL A 37 -12.87 -5.94 2.65
C VAL A 37 -11.86 -5.17 1.82
N PHE A 38 -10.63 -5.66 1.79
CA PHE A 38 -9.63 -5.15 0.88
C PHE A 38 -10.03 -5.55 -0.56
N VAL A 39 -10.28 -4.55 -1.41
CA VAL A 39 -10.72 -4.75 -2.80
C VAL A 39 -9.55 -4.68 -3.79
N GLY A 40 -8.46 -4.05 -3.41
CA GLY A 40 -7.26 -3.91 -4.22
C GLY A 40 -6.54 -2.59 -4.03
N TRP A 41 -5.31 -2.57 -4.52
CA TRP A 41 -4.48 -1.39 -4.67
C TRP A 41 -4.83 -0.66 -5.97
N SER A 42 -4.73 0.66 -5.93
CA SER A 42 -4.88 1.53 -7.09
C SER A 42 -3.86 2.66 -7.04
N GLY A 43 -3.42 3.15 -8.20
CA GLY A 43 -2.40 4.20 -8.32
C GLY A 43 -1.09 3.64 -8.86
N ASP A 44 0.00 3.83 -8.12
CA ASP A 44 1.34 3.31 -8.47
C ASP A 44 1.40 1.77 -8.48
N ILE A 45 0.43 1.14 -7.83
CA ILE A 45 0.29 -0.30 -7.68
C ILE A 45 -1.13 -0.64 -8.10
N SER A 46 -1.27 -1.68 -8.90
CA SER A 46 -2.56 -2.20 -9.32
C SER A 46 -2.63 -3.69 -9.02
N GLY A 47 -3.73 -4.12 -8.42
CA GLY A 47 -3.98 -5.52 -8.11
C GLY A 47 -4.58 -5.73 -6.72
N ASP A 48 -5.11 -6.92 -6.50
CA ASP A 48 -5.77 -7.35 -5.26
C ASP A 48 -4.86 -8.19 -4.34
N THR A 49 -3.56 -8.25 -4.65
CA THR A 49 -2.59 -9.01 -3.86
C THR A 49 -2.22 -8.27 -2.57
N ASN A 50 -2.32 -8.96 -1.43
CA ASN A 50 -2.00 -8.43 -0.12
C ASN A 50 -1.40 -9.53 0.78
N PRO A 51 -0.18 -9.37 1.32
CA PRO A 51 0.74 -8.23 1.13
C PRO A 51 1.30 -8.16 -0.29
N THR A 52 1.66 -6.95 -0.74
CA THR A 52 2.31 -6.69 -2.03
C THR A 52 3.66 -6.03 -1.84
N THR A 53 4.61 -6.30 -2.72
CA THR A 53 5.90 -5.61 -2.75
C THR A 53 5.91 -4.63 -3.91
N VAL A 54 6.40 -3.42 -3.65
CA VAL A 54 6.50 -2.37 -4.65
C VAL A 54 7.90 -1.83 -4.73
N THR A 55 8.36 -1.65 -5.96
CA THR A 55 9.63 -0.99 -6.22
C THR A 55 9.37 0.49 -6.45
N VAL A 56 10.07 1.35 -5.72
CA VAL A 56 9.93 2.80 -5.88
C VAL A 56 10.56 3.22 -7.21
N GLN A 57 9.71 3.67 -8.14
CA GLN A 57 10.12 4.17 -9.46
C GLN A 57 9.95 5.70 -9.52
N HIS A 58 10.80 6.36 -10.31
CA HIS A 58 10.81 7.81 -10.50
C HIS A 58 9.88 8.22 -11.64
#